data_AF-A0A522IUQ1-F1
#
_entry.id   AF-A0A522IUQ1-F1
#
_cell.length_a   1.000
_cell.length_b   1.000
_cell.length_c   1.000
_cell.angle_alpha   90.00
_cell.angle_beta   90.00
_cell.angle_gamma   90.00
#
_symmetry.space_group_name_H-M   'P 1'
#
loop_
_entity.id
_entity.type
_entity.pdbx_description
1 polymer ?
#
loop_
_entity_poly.entity_id
_entity_poly.type
_entity_poly.pdbx_seq_one_letter_code
_entity_poly.pdbx_strand_id
1 'polypeptide(L)'
;QTVGACGSNAGEKKALVPFFHEWNQGPATRYFDTHSPSTALRDLATAQTMPLRLIAVDDIHRLSNEAQAAVFALYNRWRESAASKQAFALLVAGNKPPLAMPCREDLRTRLGWDLVFQLEQLSDDDRVQALNAQATERGLQLSPEIIGWILTHYARNMGQLSALLDALDHYSIERHRAITLPLLKDLLASHQP
;
A
#
# COMPACT_ATOMS: atom_id res chain seq x y z
N GLN A 1 -2.19 -18.45 2.11
CA GLN A 1 -1.76 -18.12 0.73
C GLN A 1 -0.81 -16.94 0.85
N THR A 2 0.41 -17.03 0.30
CA THR A 2 1.30 -15.88 0.18
C THR A 2 0.95 -15.16 -1.09
N VAL A 3 0.72 -13.85 -1.01
CA VAL A 3 0.50 -13.02 -2.19
C VAL A 3 1.70 -12.07 -2.23
N GLY A 4 2.65 -12.36 -3.11
CA GLY A 4 3.73 -11.43 -3.41
C GLY A 4 3.19 -10.38 -4.38
N ALA A 5 3.00 -9.13 -3.96
CA ALA A 5 2.53 -8.06 -4.84
C ALA A 5 3.72 -7.21 -5.31
N CYS A 6 4.03 -7.25 -6.60
CA CYS A 6 5.05 -6.41 -7.21
C CYS A 6 4.39 -5.21 -7.90
N GLY A 7 4.54 -4.00 -7.33
CA GLY A 7 4.02 -2.76 -7.90
C GLY A 7 5.12 -1.74 -8.12
N SER A 8 5.11 -1.09 -9.30
CA SER A 8 6.17 -0.18 -9.75
C SER A 8 6.13 1.20 -9.08
N ASN A 9 4.96 1.63 -8.59
CA ASN A 9 4.77 2.93 -7.94
C ASN A 9 4.13 2.82 -6.55
N ALA A 10 4.59 3.65 -5.61
CA ALA A 10 4.06 3.73 -4.23
C ALA A 10 2.54 4.04 -4.17
N GLY A 11 1.99 4.67 -5.22
CA GLY A 11 0.55 4.94 -5.35
C GLY A 11 -0.30 3.72 -5.70
N GLU A 12 0.25 2.74 -6.43
CA GLU A 12 -0.45 1.50 -6.81
C GLU A 12 -0.50 0.52 -5.63
N LYS A 13 0.57 0.50 -4.83
CA LYS A 13 0.60 -0.24 -3.55
C LYS A 13 -0.47 0.28 -2.59
N LYS A 14 -0.73 1.59 -2.65
CA LYS A 14 -1.82 2.26 -1.92
C LYS A 14 -3.23 1.91 -2.39
N ALA A 15 -3.42 1.12 -3.45
CA ALA A 15 -4.73 0.55 -3.82
C ALA A 15 -5.05 -0.75 -3.04
N LEU A 16 -4.03 -1.43 -2.51
CA LEU A 16 -4.22 -2.51 -1.54
C LEU A 16 -4.27 -1.97 -0.09
N VAL A 17 -3.73 -0.78 0.16
CA VAL A 17 -3.73 -0.15 1.49
C VAL A 17 -5.12 0.11 2.09
N PRO A 18 -6.21 0.43 1.36
CA PRO A 18 -7.54 0.60 1.95
C PRO A 18 -8.06 -0.74 2.47
N PHE A 19 -7.78 -1.84 1.76
CA PHE A 19 -8.01 -3.20 2.24
C PHE A 19 -7.16 -3.51 3.50
N PHE A 20 -5.93 -3.00 3.60
CA PHE A 20 -5.09 -3.17 4.78
C PHE A 20 -5.49 -2.31 5.97
N HIS A 21 -5.97 -1.09 5.77
CA HIS A 21 -6.36 -0.17 6.84
C HIS A 21 -7.67 -0.61 7.51
N GLU A 22 -8.59 -1.21 6.74
CA GLU A 22 -9.81 -1.84 7.25
C GLU A 22 -9.51 -3.15 8.02
N TRP A 23 -8.47 -3.89 7.62
CA TRP A 23 -8.00 -5.10 8.31
C TRP A 23 -7.11 -4.85 9.54
N ASN A 24 -6.54 -3.65 9.67
CA ASN A 24 -5.69 -3.26 10.80
C ASN A 24 -6.48 -3.09 12.12
N GLN A 25 -7.82 -3.16 12.05
CA GLN A 25 -8.73 -3.12 13.21
C GLN A 25 -9.00 -4.52 13.82
N GLY A 26 -8.48 -5.60 13.20
CA GLY A 26 -8.62 -6.96 13.71
C GLY A 26 -7.51 -7.35 14.70
N PRO A 27 -7.80 -8.09 15.79
CA PRO A 27 -6.85 -8.34 16.88
C PRO A 27 -5.57 -9.14 16.51
N ALA A 28 -5.47 -9.65 15.27
CA ALA A 28 -4.42 -10.57 14.82
C ALA A 28 -3.80 -10.21 13.45
N THR A 29 -4.01 -8.97 12.97
CA THR A 29 -3.39 -8.45 11.74
C THR A 29 -2.22 -7.54 12.08
N ARG A 30 -1.11 -7.62 11.35
CA ARG A 30 0.06 -6.73 11.53
C ARG A 30 0.57 -6.23 10.17
N TYR A 31 0.98 -4.97 10.14
CA TYR A 31 1.61 -4.34 8.98
C TYR A 31 3.02 -3.86 9.35
N PHE A 32 3.97 -4.07 8.45
CA PHE A 32 5.36 -3.66 8.57
C PHE A 32 5.82 -2.98 7.30
N ASP A 33 6.62 -1.93 7.46
CA ASP A 33 7.22 -1.14 6.39
C ASP A 33 8.65 -0.71 6.77
N THR A 34 9.22 0.23 6.03
CA THR A 34 10.56 0.78 6.30
C THR A 34 10.68 1.56 7.60
N HIS A 35 9.58 1.99 8.19
CA HIS A 35 9.55 2.76 9.44
C HIS A 35 9.36 1.85 10.65
N SER A 36 9.01 0.59 10.42
CA SER A 36 8.77 -0.38 11.46
C SER A 36 10.09 -0.93 12.02
N PRO A 37 10.22 -1.12 13.34
CA PRO A 37 11.46 -1.59 13.94
C PRO A 37 11.75 -3.05 13.57
N SER A 38 13.00 -3.35 13.24
CA SER A 38 13.46 -4.72 12.90
C SER A 38 13.22 -5.71 14.04
N THR A 39 13.29 -5.25 15.28
CA THR A 39 13.02 -6.06 16.49
C THR A 39 11.59 -6.58 16.50
N ALA A 40 10.59 -5.78 16.14
CA ALA A 40 9.20 -6.22 16.14
C ALA A 40 8.94 -7.32 15.08
N LEU A 41 9.55 -7.23 13.90
CA LEU A 41 9.53 -8.29 12.89
C LEU A 41 10.18 -9.58 13.42
N ARG A 42 11.33 -9.44 14.08
CA ARG A 42 12.05 -10.58 14.66
C ARG A 42 11.25 -11.25 15.77
N ASP A 43 10.67 -10.46 16.67
CA ASP A 43 9.87 -10.96 17.78
C ASP A 43 8.67 -11.73 17.23
N LEU A 44 8.01 -11.22 16.18
CA LEU A 44 6.97 -11.98 15.47
C LEU A 44 7.51 -13.23 14.79
N ALA A 45 8.70 -13.23 14.20
CA ALA A 45 9.25 -14.45 13.61
C ALA A 45 9.51 -15.55 14.66
N THR A 46 9.82 -15.17 15.91
CA THR A 46 10.19 -16.10 16.99
C THR A 46 9.09 -16.36 18.04
N ALA A 47 8.01 -15.58 18.04
CA ALA A 47 6.94 -15.70 19.03
C ALA A 47 6.22 -17.06 18.92
N GLN A 48 6.03 -17.75 20.06
CA GLN A 48 5.47 -19.10 20.09
C GLN A 48 3.93 -19.13 20.15
N THR A 49 3.26 -18.06 20.61
CA THR A 49 1.87 -18.16 21.10
C THR A 49 0.98 -16.94 20.81
N MET A 50 1.34 -16.07 19.86
CA MET A 50 0.42 -14.99 19.47
C MET A 50 -0.49 -15.45 18.31
N PRO A 51 -1.83 -15.30 18.41
CA PRO A 51 -2.70 -15.59 17.29
C PRO A 51 -2.42 -14.59 16.16
N LEU A 52 -1.96 -15.11 15.02
CA LEU A 52 -1.72 -14.35 13.80
C LEU A 52 -2.75 -14.79 12.76
N ARG A 53 -3.34 -13.82 12.08
CA ARG A 53 -4.21 -14.10 10.93
C ARG A 53 -3.57 -13.62 9.63
N LEU A 54 -2.98 -12.43 9.67
CA LEU A 54 -2.32 -11.83 8.53
C LEU A 54 -1.13 -11.00 8.97
N ILE A 55 -0.02 -11.16 8.27
CA ILE A 55 1.10 -10.23 8.33
C ILE A 55 1.34 -9.68 6.93
N ALA A 56 1.42 -8.36 6.81
CA ALA A 56 1.81 -7.68 5.59
C ALA A 56 3.15 -6.99 5.79
N VAL A 57 4.07 -7.18 4.86
CA VAL A 57 5.38 -6.53 4.85
C VAL A 57 5.53 -5.78 3.53
N ASP A 58 5.60 -4.46 3.61
CA ASP A 58 5.74 -3.59 2.45
C ASP A 58 7.19 -3.18 2.21
N ASP A 59 7.46 -2.76 0.98
CA ASP A 59 8.74 -2.19 0.57
C ASP A 59 9.96 -3.01 0.98
N ILE A 60 9.92 -4.35 0.85
CA ILE A 60 10.99 -5.22 1.38
C ILE A 60 12.38 -4.96 0.81
N HIS A 61 12.42 -4.43 -0.41
CA HIS A 61 13.63 -3.98 -1.11
C HIS A 61 14.32 -2.76 -0.46
N ARG A 62 13.63 -2.07 0.47
CA ARG A 62 14.13 -0.91 1.23
C ARG A 62 14.44 -1.26 2.68
N LEU A 63 14.10 -2.48 3.14
CA LEU A 63 14.40 -2.93 4.49
C LEU A 63 15.90 -3.14 4.69
N SER A 64 16.37 -2.91 5.91
CA SER A 64 17.75 -3.23 6.30
C SER A 64 18.04 -4.72 6.20
N ASN A 65 19.32 -5.11 6.12
CA ASN A 65 19.73 -6.52 6.09
C ASN A 65 19.22 -7.32 7.31
N GLU A 66 19.12 -6.69 8.48
CA GLU A 66 18.56 -7.31 9.69
C GLU A 66 17.06 -7.52 9.56
N ALA A 67 16.32 -6.50 9.11
CA ALA A 67 14.88 -6.61 8.90
C ALA A 67 14.55 -7.66 7.82
N GLN A 68 15.32 -7.73 6.72
CA GLN A 68 15.16 -8.78 5.71
C GLN A 68 15.46 -10.18 6.28
N ALA A 69 16.41 -10.32 7.21
CA ALA A 69 16.64 -11.57 7.93
C ALA A 69 15.42 -11.99 8.76
N ALA A 70 14.80 -11.03 9.44
CA ALA A 70 13.59 -11.26 10.23
C ALA A 70 12.41 -11.65 9.35
N VAL A 71 12.25 -11.03 8.17
CA VAL A 71 11.25 -11.42 7.17
C VAL A 71 11.48 -12.84 6.67
N PHE A 72 12.73 -13.24 6.43
CA PHE A 72 13.05 -14.63 6.05
C PHE A 72 12.69 -15.62 7.17
N ALA A 73 12.99 -15.31 8.42
CA ALA A 73 12.59 -16.13 9.56
C ALA A 73 11.05 -16.22 9.68
N LEU A 74 10.35 -15.10 9.47
CA LEU A 74 8.89 -15.05 9.47
C LEU A 74 8.29 -15.91 8.35
N TYR A 75 8.90 -15.90 7.16
CA TYR A 75 8.51 -16.74 6.04
C TYR A 75 8.62 -18.23 6.39
N ASN A 76 9.71 -18.66 7.03
CA ASN A 76 9.87 -20.06 7.44
C ASN A 76 8.78 -20.45 8.45
N ARG A 77 8.53 -19.60 9.47
CA ARG A 77 7.44 -19.81 10.43
C ARG A 77 6.08 -19.92 9.74
N TRP A 78 5.82 -19.04 8.77
CA TRP A 78 4.59 -19.07 7.98
C TRP A 78 4.42 -20.43 7.27
N ARG A 79 5.46 -20.91 6.59
CA ARG A 79 5.46 -22.23 5.90
C ARG A 79 5.20 -23.37 6.87
N GLU A 80 5.86 -23.37 8.03
CA GLU A 80 5.69 -24.41 9.06
C GLU A 80 4.27 -24.39 9.66
N SER A 81 3.68 -23.19 9.82
CA SER A 81 2.34 -23.04 10.37
C SER A 81 1.22 -23.45 9.41
N ALA A 82 1.49 -23.60 8.11
CA ALA A 82 0.47 -23.69 7.06
C ALA A 82 -0.51 -24.86 7.20
N ALA A 83 -0.10 -25.97 7.83
CA ALA A 83 -0.95 -27.13 8.09
C ALA A 83 -1.47 -27.21 9.54
N SER A 84 -1.25 -26.17 10.34
CA SER A 84 -1.56 -26.15 11.77
C SER A 84 -2.77 -25.26 12.08
N LYS A 85 -3.33 -25.39 13.29
CA LYS A 85 -4.35 -24.46 13.81
C LYS A 85 -3.83 -23.02 14.00
N GLN A 86 -2.53 -22.79 13.85
CA GLN A 86 -1.87 -21.49 13.95
C GLN A 86 -1.53 -20.90 12.57
N ALA A 87 -2.07 -21.45 11.48
CA ALA A 87 -1.85 -20.94 10.14
C ALA A 87 -2.27 -19.47 10.02
N PHE A 88 -1.45 -18.70 9.31
CA PHE A 88 -1.71 -17.30 8.99
C PHE A 88 -1.39 -17.01 7.52
N ALA A 89 -1.78 -15.83 7.04
CA ALA A 89 -1.42 -15.33 5.73
C ALA A 89 -0.23 -14.38 5.79
N LEU A 90 0.64 -14.42 4.79
CA LEU A 90 1.78 -13.54 4.65
C LEU A 90 1.68 -12.78 3.32
N LEU A 91 1.57 -11.46 3.37
CA LEU A 91 1.70 -10.59 2.20
C LEU A 91 3.08 -9.96 2.20
N VAL A 92 3.73 -9.97 1.03
CA VAL A 92 5.01 -9.27 0.84
C VAL A 92 4.95 -8.41 -0.41
N ALA A 93 5.36 -7.14 -0.30
CA ALA A 93 5.34 -6.22 -1.43
C ALA A 93 6.73 -5.67 -1.77
N GLY A 94 7.01 -5.59 -3.06
CA GLY A 94 8.29 -5.16 -3.64
C GLY A 94 8.10 -4.27 -4.86
N ASN A 95 9.16 -3.60 -5.30
CA ASN A 95 9.15 -2.76 -6.50
C ASN A 95 9.57 -3.51 -7.78
N LYS A 96 9.99 -4.77 -7.66
CA LYS A 96 10.47 -5.63 -8.73
C LYS A 96 10.03 -7.07 -8.48
N PRO A 97 9.93 -7.91 -9.53
CA PRO A 97 9.64 -9.33 -9.35
C PRO A 97 10.75 -9.98 -8.51
N PRO A 98 10.46 -11.09 -7.77
CA PRO A 98 11.39 -11.66 -6.81
C PRO A 98 12.81 -11.85 -7.35
N LEU A 99 12.97 -12.44 -8.54
CA LEU A 99 14.28 -12.69 -9.15
C LEU A 99 15.11 -11.41 -9.36
N ALA A 100 14.48 -10.27 -9.64
CA ALA A 100 15.16 -8.99 -9.90
C ALA A 100 15.17 -8.03 -8.69
N MET A 101 14.59 -8.42 -7.55
CA MET A 101 14.42 -7.56 -6.39
C MET A 101 15.73 -7.41 -5.60
N PRO A 102 16.18 -6.20 -5.25
CA PRO A 102 17.46 -6.01 -4.53
C PRO A 102 17.28 -6.35 -3.03
N CYS A 103 17.19 -7.65 -2.73
CA CYS A 103 17.09 -8.20 -1.39
C CYS A 103 18.10 -9.34 -1.20
N ARG A 104 18.25 -9.81 0.05
CA ARG A 104 19.09 -10.97 0.38
C ARG A 104 18.69 -12.19 -0.45
N GLU A 105 19.68 -12.99 -0.84
CA GLU A 105 19.49 -14.12 -1.74
C GLU A 105 18.58 -15.21 -1.17
N ASP A 106 18.67 -15.45 0.13
CA ASP A 106 17.80 -16.37 0.86
C ASP A 106 16.33 -15.93 0.82
N LEU A 107 16.05 -14.65 1.00
CA LEU A 107 14.70 -14.10 0.88
C LEU A 107 14.21 -14.10 -0.58
N ARG A 108 15.07 -13.71 -1.52
CA ARG A 108 14.78 -13.67 -2.97
C ARG A 108 14.27 -15.01 -3.49
N THR A 109 15.00 -16.07 -3.17
CA THR A 109 14.69 -17.43 -3.62
C THR A 109 13.36 -17.92 -3.04
N ARG A 110 13.08 -17.67 -1.76
CA ARG A 110 11.80 -18.01 -1.13
C ARG A 110 10.62 -17.31 -1.77
N LEU A 111 10.74 -16.01 -2.04
CA LEU A 111 9.66 -15.24 -2.65
C LEU A 111 9.35 -15.69 -4.08
N GLY A 112 10.33 -16.25 -4.79
CA GLY A 112 10.12 -16.84 -6.12
C GLY A 112 9.42 -18.21 -6.10
N TRP A 113 9.30 -18.88 -4.96
CA TRP A 113 8.68 -20.21 -4.85
C TRP A 113 7.17 -20.17 -4.60
N ASP A 114 6.66 -19.05 -4.12
CA ASP A 114 5.24 -18.86 -3.87
C ASP A 114 4.56 -18.05 -4.97
N LEU A 115 3.27 -17.76 -4.76
CA LEU A 115 2.43 -17.03 -5.68
C LEU A 115 2.87 -15.55 -5.75
N VAL A 116 3.27 -15.15 -6.96
CA VAL A 116 3.71 -13.80 -7.29
C VAL A 116 2.69 -13.17 -8.23
N PHE A 117 2.22 -12.00 -7.87
CA PHE A 117 1.39 -11.15 -8.70
C PHE A 117 2.16 -9.89 -9.08
N GLN A 118 2.04 -9.52 -10.35
CA GLN A 118 2.43 -8.21 -10.82
C GLN A 118 1.19 -7.30 -10.76
N LEU A 119 1.32 -6.18 -10.05
CA LEU A 119 0.34 -5.12 -10.11
C LEU A 119 0.62 -4.31 -11.38
N GLU A 120 -0.35 -4.31 -12.28
CA GLU A 120 -0.30 -3.50 -13.49
C GLU A 120 -0.65 -2.05 -13.15
N GLN A 121 -0.05 -1.12 -13.89
CA GLN A 121 -0.41 0.29 -13.79
C GLN A 121 -1.82 0.50 -14.34
N LEU A 122 -2.60 1.35 -13.70
CA LEU A 122 -3.91 1.73 -14.21
C LEU A 122 -3.77 2.41 -15.57
N SER A 123 -4.60 2.02 -16.54
CA SER A 123 -4.77 2.75 -17.79
C SER A 123 -5.34 4.15 -17.51
N ASP A 124 -5.29 5.08 -18.48
CA ASP A 124 -5.86 6.41 -18.26
C ASP A 124 -7.37 6.37 -17.98
N ASP A 125 -8.10 5.42 -18.59
CA ASP A 125 -9.52 5.21 -18.33
C ASP A 125 -9.76 4.65 -16.92
N ASP A 126 -8.97 3.67 -16.49
CA ASP A 126 -9.06 3.11 -15.14
C ASP A 126 -8.71 4.16 -14.07
N ARG A 127 -7.79 5.09 -14.39
CA ARG A 127 -7.46 6.22 -13.52
C ARG A 127 -8.64 7.17 -13.34
N VAL A 128 -9.39 7.45 -14.41
CA VAL A 128 -10.64 8.24 -14.33
C VAL A 128 -11.64 7.53 -13.43
N GLN A 129 -11.84 6.23 -13.60
CA GLN A 129 -12.78 5.46 -12.79
C GLN A 129 -12.36 5.40 -11.32
N ALA A 130 -11.08 5.14 -11.05
CA ALA A 130 -10.53 5.12 -9.71
C ALA A 130 -10.67 6.47 -9.00
N LEU A 131 -10.39 7.59 -9.69
CA LEU A 131 -10.53 8.92 -9.12
C LEU A 131 -11.99 9.27 -8.81
N ASN A 132 -12.91 8.90 -9.71
CA ASN A 132 -14.35 9.06 -9.49
C ASN A 132 -14.85 8.24 -8.29
N ALA A 133 -14.41 6.98 -8.18
CA ALA A 133 -14.74 6.13 -7.05
C ALA A 133 -14.25 6.73 -5.73
N GLN A 134 -12.99 7.16 -5.68
CA GLN A 134 -12.40 7.80 -4.49
C GLN A 134 -13.09 9.09 -4.09
N ALA A 135 -13.52 9.91 -5.06
CA ALA A 135 -14.29 11.12 -4.81
C ALA A 135 -15.68 10.77 -4.24
N THR A 136 -16.34 9.77 -4.82
CA THR A 136 -17.68 9.33 -4.41
C THR A 136 -17.68 8.76 -2.99
N GLU A 137 -16.69 7.94 -2.64
CA GLU A 137 -16.51 7.38 -1.29
C GLU A 137 -16.38 8.48 -0.21
N ARG A 138 -15.85 9.65 -0.59
CA ARG A 138 -15.70 10.83 0.27
C ARG A 138 -16.90 11.79 0.22
N GLY A 139 -17.91 11.48 -0.59
CA GLY A 139 -19.05 12.39 -0.81
C GLY A 139 -18.72 13.62 -1.67
N LEU A 140 -17.57 13.63 -2.35
CA LEU A 140 -17.15 14.73 -3.23
C LEU A 140 -17.82 14.59 -4.60
N GLN A 141 -18.44 15.67 -5.07
CA GLN A 141 -18.91 15.76 -6.44
C GLN A 141 -17.89 16.52 -7.30
N LEU A 142 -17.09 15.78 -8.05
CA LEU A 142 -16.13 16.35 -8.99
C LEU A 142 -16.74 16.44 -10.38
N SER A 143 -16.65 17.62 -11.00
CA SER A 143 -17.02 17.76 -12.40
C SER A 143 -15.99 17.07 -13.32
N PRO A 144 -16.39 16.64 -14.53
CA PRO A 144 -15.46 16.07 -15.51
C PRO A 144 -14.27 16.99 -15.83
N GLU A 145 -14.49 18.31 -15.78
CA GLU A 145 -13.44 19.31 -15.98
C GLU A 145 -12.35 19.23 -14.90
N ILE A 146 -12.74 19.09 -13.63
CA ILE A 146 -11.80 18.96 -12.52
C ILE A 146 -10.98 17.68 -12.66
N ILE A 147 -11.64 16.56 -13.00
CA ILE A 147 -10.99 15.26 -13.21
C ILE A 147 -9.97 15.34 -14.34
N GLY A 148 -10.37 15.88 -15.50
CA GLY A 148 -9.47 16.05 -16.64
C GLY A 148 -8.28 16.95 -16.31
N TRP A 149 -8.51 18.04 -15.57
CA TRP A 149 -7.44 18.92 -15.14
C TRP A 149 -6.45 18.21 -14.21
N ILE A 150 -6.94 17.51 -13.18
CA ILE A 150 -6.12 16.73 -12.24
C ILE A 150 -5.27 15.71 -12.99
N LEU A 151 -5.87 14.91 -13.88
CA LEU A 151 -5.16 13.86 -14.61
C LEU A 151 -4.11 14.39 -15.60
N THR A 152 -4.28 15.63 -16.08
CA THR A 152 -3.33 16.31 -16.97
C THR A 152 -2.17 16.94 -16.20
N HIS A 153 -2.40 17.43 -14.99
CA HIS A 153 -1.40 18.21 -14.23
C HIS A 153 -0.72 17.42 -13.10
N TYR A 154 -1.28 16.29 -12.67
CA TYR A 154 -0.70 15.41 -11.66
C TYR A 154 -0.11 14.14 -12.27
N ALA A 155 1.02 13.70 -11.71
CA ALA A 155 1.66 12.44 -12.05
C ALA A 155 0.71 11.24 -11.88
N ARG A 156 0.99 10.12 -12.55
CA ARG A 156 0.24 8.84 -12.46
C ARG A 156 0.36 8.15 -11.08
N ASN A 157 0.37 8.90 -9.99
CA ASN A 157 0.50 8.41 -8.63
C ASN A 157 -0.85 8.54 -7.91
N MET A 158 -1.62 7.45 -7.86
CA MET A 158 -2.91 7.40 -7.16
C MET A 158 -2.81 7.78 -5.67
N GLY A 159 -1.66 7.55 -5.04
CA GLY A 159 -1.44 7.94 -3.65
C GLY A 159 -1.39 9.46 -3.45
N GLN A 160 -0.81 10.19 -4.41
CA GLN A 160 -0.82 11.66 -4.43
C GLN A 160 -2.21 12.19 -4.79
N LEU A 161 -2.92 11.55 -5.72
CA LEU A 161 -4.28 11.93 -6.06
C LEU A 161 -5.24 11.77 -4.87
N SER A 162 -5.15 10.67 -4.13
CA SER A 162 -5.93 10.48 -2.90
C SER A 162 -5.66 11.60 -1.88
N ALA A 163 -4.38 11.95 -1.64
CA ALA A 163 -4.03 13.01 -0.71
C ALA A 163 -4.52 14.39 -1.19
N LEU A 164 -4.52 14.64 -2.50
CA LEU A 164 -5.10 15.84 -3.09
C LEU A 164 -6.61 15.91 -2.85
N LEU A 165 -7.33 14.79 -3.02
CA LEU A 165 -8.77 14.74 -2.74
C LEU A 165 -9.08 15.01 -1.26
N ASP A 166 -8.29 14.44 -0.35
CA ASP A 166 -8.43 14.68 1.10
C ASP A 166 -8.20 16.16 1.44
N ALA A 167 -7.15 16.78 0.85
CA ALA A 167 -6.87 18.20 1.05
C ALA A 167 -7.97 19.10 0.45
N LEU A 168 -8.50 18.74 -0.71
CA LEU A 168 -9.56 19.49 -1.39
C LEU A 168 -10.87 19.45 -0.59
N ASP A 169 -11.23 18.29 -0.04
CA ASP A 169 -12.38 18.15 0.84
C ASP A 169 -12.26 19.08 2.06
N HIS A 170 -11.15 18.96 2.79
CA HIS A 170 -10.89 19.78 3.98
C HIS A 170 -10.97 21.28 3.68
N TYR A 171 -10.30 21.72 2.60
CA TYR A 171 -10.27 23.12 2.19
C TYR A 171 -11.65 23.65 1.77
N SER A 172 -12.49 22.80 1.15
CA SER A 172 -13.85 23.17 0.77
C SER A 172 -14.73 23.42 1.99
N ILE A 173 -14.56 22.62 3.04
CA ILE A 173 -15.25 22.75 4.32
C ILE A 173 -14.77 24.01 5.04
N GLU A 174 -13.46 24.21 5.16
CA GLU A 174 -12.87 25.38 5.81
C GLU A 174 -13.34 26.71 5.20
N ARG A 175 -13.44 26.76 3.87
CA ARG A 175 -13.89 27.96 3.15
C ARG A 175 -15.41 28.04 2.98
N HIS A 176 -16.15 27.00 3.34
CA HIS A 176 -17.57 26.84 3.05
C HIS A 176 -17.90 27.08 1.56
N ARG A 177 -17.05 26.57 0.66
CA ARG A 177 -17.19 26.75 -0.79
C ARG A 177 -17.39 25.41 -1.48
N ALA A 178 -18.24 25.41 -2.52
CA ALA A 178 -18.39 24.25 -3.38
C ALA A 178 -17.08 23.91 -4.11
N ILE A 179 -16.83 22.61 -4.29
CA ILE A 179 -15.66 22.10 -5.00
C ILE A 179 -15.79 22.46 -6.48
N THR A 180 -14.85 23.30 -6.94
CA THR A 180 -14.82 23.82 -8.31
C THR A 180 -13.38 23.92 -8.78
N LEU A 181 -13.14 24.02 -10.09
CA LEU A 181 -11.80 24.16 -10.63
C LEU A 181 -11.05 25.41 -10.08
N PRO A 182 -11.69 26.58 -9.90
CA PRO A 182 -11.06 27.71 -9.23
C PRO A 182 -10.64 27.42 -7.79
N LEU A 183 -11.47 26.70 -7.02
CA LEU A 183 -11.13 26.33 -5.64
C LEU A 183 -9.93 25.39 -5.59
N LEU A 184 -9.87 24.41 -6.51
CA LEU A 184 -8.72 23.53 -6.64
C LEU A 184 -7.45 24.34 -6.91
N LYS A 185 -7.48 25.29 -7.86
CA LYS A 185 -6.32 26.13 -8.16
C LYS A 185 -5.91 27.01 -6.97
N ASP A 186 -6.88 27.53 -6.22
CA ASP A 186 -6.65 28.31 -5.00
C ASP A 186 -5.97 27.48 -3.90
N LEU A 187 -6.45 26.26 -3.65
CA LEU A 187 -5.80 25.29 -2.76
C LEU A 187 -4.34 25.08 -3.17
N LEU A 188 -4.10 24.80 -4.45
CA LEU A 188 -2.75 24.53 -4.96
C LEU A 188 -1.81 25.73 -4.80
N ALA A 189 -2.29 26.95 -5.09
CA ALA A 189 -1.51 28.16 -4.89
C ALA A 189 -1.18 28.40 -3.40
N SER A 190 -2.05 27.97 -2.49
CA SER A 190 -1.84 28.11 -1.03
C SER A 190 -0.92 27.06 -0.40
N HIS A 191 -0.77 25.89 -1.05
CA HIS A 191 -0.02 24.72 -0.53
C HIS A 191 1.28 24.43 -1.31
N GLN A 192 1.69 25.33 -2.21
CA GLN A 192 2.95 25.19 -2.93
C GLN A 192 4.12 25.64 -2.04
N PRO A 193 5.11 24.78 -1.73
CA PRO A 193 6.36 25.22 -1.13
C PRO A 193 7.21 26.04 -2.11
#